data_AF-A0A2C9L0A2-F1
#
_entry.id   AF-A0A2C9L0A2-F1
#
_cell.length_a   1.000
_cell.length_b   1.000
_cell.length_c   1.000
_cell.angle_alpha   90.00
_cell.angle_beta   90.00
_cell.angle_gamma   90.00
#
_symmetry.space_group_name_H-M   'P 1'
#
loop_
_entity.id
_entity.type
_entity.pdbx_description
1 polymer ?
#
loop_
_entity_poly.entity_id
_entity_poly.type
_entity_poly.pdbx_seq_one_letter_code
_entity_poly.pdbx_strand_id
1 'polypeptide(L)'
;KFKAPYKKMVTSIPMLAYVYSSTCHFWTMTIIFTYLPLYISGVLQVTAEKTGLLFSLIAFFRFLGAFFWTGLGNWMISFTSMSKTKIRKLCVFTGFIVAGSLNLSLCFLDVEYKVAALCILMIMMVFQAVGMTGLTVIPLEMAP
;
A
#
# COMPACT_ATOMS: atom_id res chain seq x y z
N LYS A 1 41.93 1.83 -2.24
CA LYS A 1 40.55 2.15 -2.68
C LYS A 1 39.66 0.95 -2.38
N PHE A 2 38.85 1.00 -1.31
CA PHE A 2 37.83 -0.03 -1.07
C PHE A 2 36.83 0.02 -2.23
N LYS A 3 36.84 -1.00 -3.09
CA LYS A 3 35.84 -1.15 -4.15
C LYS A 3 34.59 -1.67 -3.45
N ALA A 4 33.58 -0.82 -3.27
CA ALA A 4 32.30 -1.27 -2.74
C ALA A 4 31.79 -2.43 -3.60
N PRO A 5 31.34 -3.54 -3.00
CA PRO A 5 31.00 -4.75 -3.73
C PRO A 5 29.61 -4.63 -4.39
N TYR A 6 29.44 -3.66 -5.29
CA TYR A 6 28.16 -3.33 -5.94
C TYR A 6 27.49 -4.56 -6.53
N LYS A 7 28.21 -5.39 -7.30
CA LYS A 7 27.65 -6.63 -7.87
C LYS A 7 27.07 -7.57 -6.81
N LYS A 8 27.78 -7.80 -5.70
CA LYS A 8 27.31 -8.70 -4.64
C LYS A 8 26.10 -8.13 -3.89
N MET A 9 26.00 -6.80 -3.79
CA MET A 9 24.81 -6.14 -3.24
C MET A 9 23.60 -6.32 -4.15
N VAL A 10 23.73 -6.05 -5.45
CA VAL A 10 22.59 -6.12 -6.39
C VAL A 10 22.10 -7.56 -6.60
N THR A 11 23.00 -8.55 -6.59
CA THR A 11 22.62 -9.97 -6.73
C THR A 11 22.21 -10.63 -5.41
N SER A 12 22.12 -9.88 -4.31
CA SER A 12 21.71 -10.44 -3.03
C SER A 12 20.21 -10.76 -3.04
N ILE A 13 19.84 -11.90 -2.43
CA ILE A 13 18.45 -12.34 -2.26
C ILE A 13 17.53 -11.24 -1.70
N PRO A 14 17.89 -10.50 -0.62
CA PRO A 14 17.01 -9.48 -0.08
C PRO A 14 16.84 -8.27 -1.03
N MET A 15 17.85 -7.95 -1.84
CA MET A 15 17.75 -6.87 -2.82
C MET A 15 16.84 -7.25 -3.99
N LEU A 16 16.92 -8.49 -4.49
CA LEU A 16 15.99 -8.98 -5.51
C LEU A 16 14.54 -9.03 -4.99
N ALA A 17 14.33 -9.50 -3.75
CA ALA A 17 13.02 -9.51 -3.12
C ALA A 17 12.44 -8.10 -2.95
N TYR A 18 13.28 -7.13 -2.59
CA TYR A 18 12.89 -5.73 -2.51
C TYR A 18 12.50 -5.16 -3.88
N VAL A 19 13.32 -5.37 -4.93
CA VAL A 19 13.02 -4.89 -6.28
C VAL A 19 11.68 -5.45 -6.76
N TYR A 20 11.47 -6.76 -6.62
CA TYR A 20 10.21 -7.39 -7.00
C TYR A 20 9.00 -6.81 -6.25
N SER A 21 9.12 -6.67 -4.93
CA SER A 21 8.04 -6.11 -4.08
C SER A 21 7.74 -4.65 -4.42
N SER A 22 8.78 -3.84 -4.68
CA SER A 22 8.64 -2.43 -5.05
C SER A 22 8.00 -2.28 -6.44
N THR A 23 8.40 -3.11 -7.41
CA THR A 23 7.80 -3.10 -8.75
C THR A 23 6.33 -3.49 -8.68
N CYS A 24 5.99 -4.54 -7.93
CA CYS A 24 4.60 -4.95 -7.72
C CYS A 24 3.78 -3.82 -7.08
N HIS A 25 4.31 -3.19 -6.02
CA HIS A 25 3.61 -2.08 -5.36
C HIS A 25 3.35 -0.90 -6.31
N PHE A 26 4.36 -0.50 -7.08
CA PHE A 26 4.24 0.60 -8.04
C PHE A 26 3.22 0.26 -9.13
N TRP A 27 3.30 -0.94 -9.69
CA TRP A 27 2.34 -1.44 -10.69
C TRP A 27 0.90 -1.40 -10.18
N THR A 28 0.64 -1.96 -8.98
CA THR A 28 -0.69 -1.95 -8.37
C THR A 28 -1.17 -0.54 -8.08
N MET A 29 -0.30 0.35 -7.61
CA MET A 29 -0.65 1.76 -7.42
C MET A 29 -1.05 2.41 -8.74
N THR A 30 -0.27 2.24 -9.80
CA THR A 30 -0.60 2.82 -11.12
C THR A 30 -1.94 2.32 -11.63
N ILE A 31 -2.19 1.00 -11.60
CA ILE A 31 -3.48 0.42 -12.01
C ILE A 31 -4.63 1.06 -11.24
N ILE A 32 -4.56 1.10 -9.92
CA ILE A 32 -5.67 1.65 -9.13
C ILE A 32 -5.88 3.12 -9.48
N PHE A 33 -4.84 3.94 -9.56
CA PHE A 33 -5.00 5.36 -9.89
C PHE A 33 -5.57 5.59 -11.30
N THR A 34 -5.23 4.74 -12.27
CA THR A 34 -5.75 4.83 -13.64
C THR A 34 -7.22 4.39 -13.74
N TYR A 35 -7.59 3.27 -13.08
CA TYR A 35 -8.92 2.69 -13.22
C TYR A 35 -9.93 3.17 -12.17
N LEU A 36 -9.48 3.76 -11.06
CA LEU A 36 -10.36 4.27 -10.01
C LEU A 36 -11.36 5.33 -10.52
N PRO A 37 -10.97 6.37 -11.29
CA PRO A 37 -11.94 7.32 -11.82
C PRO A 37 -12.91 6.66 -12.81
N LEU A 38 -12.44 5.68 -13.60
CA LEU A 38 -13.29 4.91 -14.53
C LEU A 38 -14.28 4.01 -13.79
N TYR A 39 -13.90 3.46 -12.64
CA TYR A 39 -14.79 2.67 -11.79
C TYR A 39 -15.89 3.55 -11.19
N ILE A 40 -15.55 4.74 -10.69
CA ILE A 40 -16.52 5.66 -10.08
C ILE A 40 -17.48 6.25 -11.12
N SER A 41 -17.00 6.63 -12.30
CA SER A 41 -17.86 7.20 -13.34
C SER A 41 -18.66 6.12 -14.09
N GLY A 42 -18.03 4.99 -14.43
CA GLY A 42 -18.62 3.93 -15.25
C GLY A 42 -19.49 2.96 -14.45
N VAL A 43 -18.92 2.34 -13.41
CA VAL A 43 -19.62 1.29 -12.63
C VAL A 43 -20.59 1.90 -11.63
N LEU A 44 -20.14 2.92 -10.88
CA LEU A 44 -20.98 3.59 -9.88
C LEU A 44 -21.93 4.62 -10.52
N GLN A 45 -21.78 4.93 -11.82
CA GLN A 45 -22.59 5.91 -12.56
C GLN A 45 -22.70 7.27 -11.85
N VAL A 46 -21.60 7.72 -11.24
CA VAL A 46 -21.53 9.02 -10.56
C VAL A 46 -21.13 10.08 -11.58
N THR A 47 -21.68 11.29 -11.46
CA THR A 47 -21.32 12.41 -12.34
C THR A 47 -19.82 12.73 -12.26
N ALA A 48 -19.24 13.22 -13.35
CA ALA A 48 -17.80 13.51 -13.43
C ALA A 48 -17.33 14.48 -12.34
N GLU A 49 -18.15 15.46 -11.98
CA GLU A 49 -17.87 16.43 -10.91
C GLU A 49 -17.72 15.75 -9.54
N LYS A 50 -18.65 14.87 -9.18
CA LYS A 50 -18.60 14.10 -7.93
C LYS A 50 -17.51 13.02 -7.95
N THR A 51 -17.18 12.51 -9.13
CA THR A 51 -16.08 11.55 -9.30
C THR A 51 -14.74 12.15 -8.89
N GLY A 52 -14.48 13.40 -9.27
CA GLY A 52 -13.27 14.13 -8.84
C GLY A 52 -13.20 14.25 -7.32
N LEU A 53 -14.29 14.67 -6.68
CA LEU A 53 -14.37 14.79 -5.22
C LEU A 53 -14.18 13.46 -4.49
N LEU A 54 -14.82 12.39 -4.96
CA LEU A 54 -14.68 11.04 -4.38
C LEU A 54 -13.27 10.49 -4.56
N PHE A 55 -12.66 10.69 -5.72
CA PHE A 55 -11.27 10.30 -5.96
C PHE A 55 -10.32 11.02 -4.99
N SER A 56 -10.48 12.33 -4.83
CA SER A 56 -9.70 13.11 -3.86
C SER A 56 -9.91 12.62 -2.43
N LEU A 57 -11.15 12.27 -2.05
CA LEU A 57 -11.47 11.73 -0.73
C LEU A 57 -10.77 10.39 -0.49
N ILE A 58 -10.83 9.47 -1.47
CA ILE A 58 -10.15 8.17 -1.40
C ILE A 58 -8.62 8.36 -1.27
N ALA A 59 -8.04 9.29 -2.02
CA ALA A 59 -6.63 9.65 -1.89
C ALA A 59 -6.29 10.27 -0.53
N PHE A 60 -7.19 11.05 0.06
CA PHE A 60 -7.04 11.60 1.40
C PHE A 60 -7.04 10.51 2.48
N PHE A 61 -7.89 9.48 2.36
CA PHE A 61 -7.84 8.32 3.25
C PHE A 61 -6.52 7.54 3.14
N ARG A 62 -5.94 7.42 1.93
CA ARG A 62 -4.59 6.86 1.77
C ARG A 62 -3.54 7.66 2.55
N PHE A 63 -3.64 8.98 2.52
CA PHE A 63 -2.75 9.86 3.29
C PHE A 63 -2.89 9.62 4.79
N LEU A 64 -4.12 9.58 5.33
CA LEU A 64 -4.36 9.24 6.73
C LEU A 64 -3.81 7.87 7.10
N GLY A 65 -3.96 6.87 6.22
CA GLY A 65 -3.39 5.54 6.41
C GLY A 65 -1.87 5.55 6.56
N ALA A 66 -1.16 6.43 5.87
CA ALA A 66 0.29 6.54 6.01
C ALA A 66 0.70 6.98 7.44
N PHE A 67 -0.02 7.92 8.03
CA PHE A 67 0.20 8.31 9.44
C PHE A 67 -0.13 7.17 10.39
N PHE A 68 -1.27 6.50 10.15
CA PHE A 68 -1.68 5.37 10.96
C PHE A 68 -0.63 4.27 10.99
N TRP A 69 -0.14 3.81 9.83
CA TRP A 69 0.89 2.77 9.75
C TRP A 69 2.23 3.19 10.33
N THR A 70 2.60 4.47 10.16
CA THR A 70 3.84 5.00 10.74
C THR A 70 3.77 5.04 12.27
N GLY A 71 2.68 5.55 12.82
CA GLY A 71 2.43 5.59 14.26
C GLY A 71 2.34 4.18 14.85
N LEU A 72 1.57 3.30 14.23
CA LEU A 72 1.42 1.90 14.65
C LEU A 72 2.76 1.16 14.63
N GLY A 73 3.55 1.33 13.57
CA GLY A 73 4.89 0.74 13.46
C GLY A 73 5.84 1.22 14.56
N ASN A 74 5.85 2.52 14.85
CA ASN A 74 6.70 3.09 15.90
C ASN A 74 6.24 2.64 17.29
N TRP A 75 4.94 2.56 17.53
CA TRP A 75 4.37 2.08 18.79
C TRP A 75 4.71 0.60 19.03
N MET A 76 4.58 -0.26 18.02
CA MET A 76 4.95 -1.68 18.11
C MET A 76 6.45 -1.88 18.36
N ILE A 77 7.30 -1.01 17.82
CA ILE A 77 8.75 -1.02 18.11
C ILE A 77 9.02 -0.65 19.58
N SER A 78 8.27 0.29 20.15
CA SER A 78 8.46 0.71 21.55
C SER A 78 7.90 -0.29 22.56
N PHE A 79 6.84 -1.01 22.20
CA PHE A 79 6.12 -1.90 23.12
C PHE A 79 6.63 -3.35 23.09
N THR A 80 7.19 -3.79 21.96
CA THR A 80 7.64 -5.18 21.80
C THR A 80 9.17 -5.29 21.83
N SER A 81 9.68 -6.40 22.37
CA SER A 81 11.11 -6.73 22.30
C SER A 81 11.53 -7.28 20.92
N MET A 82 10.68 -7.14 19.90
CA MET A 82 10.96 -7.65 18.56
C MET A 82 11.90 -6.72 17.80
N SER A 83 12.75 -7.28 16.95
CA SER A 83 13.61 -6.50 16.06
C SER A 83 12.78 -5.60 15.14
N LYS A 84 13.23 -4.35 14.94
CA LYS A 84 12.58 -3.33 14.09
C LYS A 84 12.21 -3.89 12.71
N THR A 85 13.13 -4.62 12.09
CA THR A 85 12.93 -5.23 10.77
C THR A 85 11.84 -6.30 10.75
N LYS A 86 11.66 -7.07 11.83
CA LYS A 86 10.58 -8.06 11.93
C LYS A 86 9.22 -7.39 12.02
N ILE A 87 9.11 -6.32 12.79
CA ILE A 87 7.87 -5.54 12.94
C ILE A 87 7.50 -4.88 11.62
N ARG A 88 8.46 -4.26 10.92
CA ARG A 88 8.23 -3.64 9.61
C ARG A 88 7.76 -4.66 8.57
N LYS A 89 8.38 -5.84 8.51
CA LYS A 89 7.94 -6.95 7.65
C LYS A 89 6.52 -7.40 7.97
N LEU A 90 6.19 -7.53 9.27
CA LEU A 90 4.86 -7.92 9.71
C LEU A 90 3.81 -6.89 9.27
N CYS A 91 4.04 -5.58 9.50
CA CYS A 91 3.13 -4.52 9.05
C CYS A 91 2.85 -4.60 7.56
N VAL A 92 3.91 -4.71 6.75
CA VAL A 92 3.82 -4.79 5.29
C VAL A 92 3.02 -6.02 4.86
N PHE A 93 3.32 -7.18 5.44
CA PHE A 93 2.61 -8.43 5.15
C PHE A 93 1.12 -8.34 5.51
N THR A 94 0.79 -7.89 6.73
CA THR A 94 -0.60 -7.75 7.18
C THR A 94 -1.36 -6.72 6.35
N GLY A 95 -0.75 -5.58 6.04
CA GLY A 95 -1.41 -4.53 5.29
C GLY A 95 -1.70 -4.92 3.84
N PHE A 96 -0.77 -5.62 3.18
CA PHE A 96 -1.00 -6.11 1.81
C PHE A 96 -2.02 -7.25 1.75
N ILE A 97 -2.04 -8.17 2.73
CA ILE A 97 -3.05 -9.23 2.78
C ILE A 97 -4.44 -8.62 2.93
N VAL A 98 -4.61 -7.70 3.88
CA VAL A 98 -5.91 -7.05 4.11
C VAL A 98 -6.34 -6.22 2.89
N ALA A 99 -5.41 -5.47 2.29
CA ALA A 99 -5.71 -4.73 1.06
C ALA A 99 -6.12 -5.68 -0.09
N GLY A 100 -5.44 -6.82 -0.24
CA GLY A 100 -5.76 -7.84 -1.23
C GLY A 100 -7.13 -8.49 -1.02
N SER A 101 -7.46 -8.85 0.22
CA SER A 101 -8.78 -9.44 0.55
C SER A 101 -9.92 -8.46 0.34
N LEU A 102 -9.73 -7.18 0.67
CA LEU A 102 -10.73 -6.14 0.42
C LEU A 102 -10.92 -5.88 -1.08
N ASN A 103 -9.84 -5.92 -1.86
CA ASN A 103 -9.92 -5.80 -3.32
C ASN A 103 -10.67 -6.99 -3.94
N LEU A 104 -10.39 -8.21 -3.48
CA LEU A 104 -11.14 -9.40 -3.90
C LEU A 104 -12.64 -9.29 -3.53
N SER A 105 -12.95 -8.73 -2.36
CA SER A 105 -14.33 -8.51 -1.92
C SER A 105 -15.07 -7.51 -2.82
N LEU A 106 -14.39 -6.50 -3.36
CA LEU A 106 -14.97 -5.56 -4.33
C LEU A 106 -15.39 -6.25 -5.63
N CYS A 107 -14.72 -7.33 -6.03
CA CYS A 107 -15.10 -8.09 -7.24
C CYS A 107 -16.44 -8.82 -7.11
N PHE A 108 -16.88 -9.13 -5.87
CA PHE A 108 -18.14 -9.83 -5.61
C PHE A 108 -19.30 -8.88 -5.30
N LEU A 109 -19.05 -7.58 -5.22
CA LEU A 109 -20.08 -6.61 -4.83
C LEU A 109 -20.84 -6.12 -6.06
N ASP A 110 -22.16 -6.34 -6.05
CA ASP A 110 -23.04 -5.87 -7.12
C ASP A 110 -23.23 -4.34 -7.11
N VAL A 111 -23.56 -3.80 -8.29
CA VAL A 111 -23.66 -2.36 -8.58
C VAL A 111 -24.71 -1.63 -7.74
N GLU A 112 -25.65 -2.35 -7.14
CA GLU A 112 -26.68 -1.78 -6.25
C GLU A 112 -26.08 -1.12 -4.99
N TYR A 113 -24.96 -1.63 -4.48
CA TYR A 113 -24.37 -1.15 -3.21
C TYR A 113 -23.24 -0.13 -3.42
N LYS A 114 -23.55 0.96 -4.13
CA LYS A 114 -22.59 1.99 -4.52
C LYS A 114 -21.80 2.58 -3.34
N VAL A 115 -22.50 2.86 -2.24
CA VAL A 115 -21.89 3.45 -1.03
C VAL A 115 -20.96 2.45 -0.35
N ALA A 116 -21.34 1.16 -0.28
CA ALA A 116 -20.52 0.13 0.31
C ALA A 116 -19.22 -0.08 -0.49
N ALA A 117 -19.28 -0.07 -1.83
CA ALA A 117 -18.10 -0.15 -2.69
C ALA A 117 -17.10 0.98 -2.41
N LEU A 118 -17.61 2.22 -2.30
CA LEU A 118 -16.79 3.39 -1.98
C LEU A 118 -16.15 3.28 -0.58
N CYS A 119 -16.91 2.82 0.42
CA CYS A 119 -16.38 2.58 1.76
C CYS A 119 -15.25 1.54 1.76
N ILE A 120 -15.44 0.42 1.06
CA ILE A 120 -14.42 -0.62 0.93
C ILE A 120 -13.18 -0.08 0.21
N LEU A 121 -13.35 0.71 -0.85
CA LEU A 121 -12.23 1.37 -1.56
C LEU A 121 -11.45 2.33 -0.66
N MET A 122 -12.14 3.13 0.16
CA MET A 122 -11.51 4.04 1.12
C MET A 122 -10.69 3.26 2.17
N ILE A 123 -11.27 2.20 2.74
CA ILE A 123 -10.57 1.34 3.71
C ILE A 123 -9.39 0.63 3.04
N MET A 124 -9.57 0.07 1.85
CA MET A 124 -8.50 -0.59 1.09
C MET A 124 -7.29 0.34 0.90
N MET A 125 -7.53 1.62 0.59
CA MET A 125 -6.47 2.61 0.40
C MET A 125 -5.70 2.95 1.69
N VAL A 126 -6.37 2.91 2.85
CA VAL A 126 -5.72 3.04 4.16
C VAL A 126 -4.73 1.90 4.38
N PHE A 127 -5.14 0.66 4.10
CA PHE A 127 -4.28 -0.52 4.23
C PHE A 127 -3.15 -0.52 3.19
N GLN A 128 -3.43 -0.08 1.96
CA GLN A 128 -2.44 0.01 0.89
C GLN A 128 -1.35 1.07 1.15
N ALA A 129 -1.58 2.02 2.06
CA ALA A 129 -0.60 3.03 2.43
C ALA A 129 0.65 2.44 3.12
N VAL A 130 0.57 1.19 3.62
CA VAL A 130 1.71 0.48 4.23
C VAL A 130 2.89 0.30 3.27
N GLY A 131 2.64 0.21 1.96
CA GLY A 131 3.70 0.04 0.96
C GLY A 131 4.65 1.23 0.92
N MET A 132 4.13 2.46 1.04
CA MET A 132 4.94 3.68 1.01
C MET A 132 5.79 3.86 2.27
N THR A 133 5.26 3.44 3.42
CA THR A 133 5.93 3.62 4.73
C THR A 133 6.85 2.45 5.08
N GLY A 134 6.55 1.25 4.61
CA GLY A 134 7.33 0.05 4.87
C GLY A 134 8.42 -0.20 3.84
N LEU A 135 8.10 -0.15 2.53
CA LEU A 135 9.07 -0.49 1.48
C LEU A 135 10.20 0.53 1.37
N THR A 136 9.94 1.81 1.65
CA THR A 136 10.98 2.86 1.59
C THR A 136 12.04 2.73 2.68
N VAL A 137 11.69 2.15 3.83
CA VAL A 137 12.58 2.02 4.99
C VAL A 137 13.42 0.73 4.91
N ILE A 138 12.93 -0.29 4.22
CA ILE A 138 13.61 -1.59 4.07
C ILE A 138 15.03 -1.47 3.47
N PRO A 139 15.28 -0.67 2.41
CA PRO A 139 16.63 -0.45 1.89
C PRO A 139 17.57 0.24 2.89
N LEU A 140 17.05 1.16 3.71
CA LEU A 140 17.83 1.82 4.76
C LEU A 140 18.25 0.83 5.85
N GLU A 141 17.39 -0.12 6.18
CA GLU A 141 17.70 -1.18 7.15
C GLU A 141 18.63 -2.28 6.57
N MET A 142 18.75 -2.38 5.24
CA MET A 142 19.70 -3.29 4.59
C MET A 142 21.10 -2.68 4.43
N ALA A 143 21.24 -1.37 4.63
CA ALA A 143 22.54 -0.71 4.55
C ALA A 143 23.42 -1.16 5.74
N PRO A 144 24.73 -1.39 5.52
CA PRO A 144 25.67 -1.77 6.57
C PRO A 144 25.90 -0.66 7.60
#